data_AF-A0A978S3V7-F1
#
_entry.id   AF-A0A978S3V7-F1
#
_cell.length_a   1.000
_cell.length_b   1.000
_cell.length_c   1.000
_cell.angle_alpha   90.00
_cell.angle_beta   90.00
_cell.angle_gamma   90.00
#
_symmetry.space_group_name_H-M   'P 1'
#
loop_
_entity.id
_entity.type
_entity.pdbx_description
1 polymer ?
#
loop_
_entity_poly.entity_id
_entity_poly.type
_entity_poly.pdbx_seq_one_letter_code
_entity_poly.pdbx_strand_id
1 'polypeptide(L)'
;MTINHSFQMLPDHLQAVISKIRQQHYAELYEPEADGTTSLSEALNEVIEAFDTNNHISCHRSYVWMALIFTILVEPTIEYYQPSSKYLRQDIINLIESGIEKSFNKSNTSSDIILAKQKIDQLKKMPLSKENKLPSIQVWLEAIDVFEQAIRVLDYEQAKPAILEILDNCLEGYALFPGSQGRRDLFDWWLLNVVPASWLWDYFKSLDDLKILPLPTEIKRHLISVLRSIHAKITTKKETRLTNQVSETSLPQV
;
A
#
# COMPACT_ATOMS: atom_id res chain seq x y z
N MET A 1 -22.19 -14.75 -6.78
CA MET A 1 -20.86 -14.18 -6.50
C MET A 1 -20.15 -14.00 -7.83
N THR A 2 -20.04 -12.76 -8.30
CA THR A 2 -19.40 -12.47 -9.59
C THR A 2 -17.89 -12.56 -9.41
N ILE A 3 -17.23 -13.51 -10.09
CA ILE A 3 -15.77 -13.56 -10.11
C ILE A 3 -15.29 -12.24 -10.69
N ASN A 4 -14.45 -11.54 -9.93
CA ASN A 4 -13.93 -10.25 -10.31
C ASN A 4 -13.05 -10.41 -11.57
N HIS A 5 -13.31 -9.61 -12.62
CA HIS A 5 -12.54 -9.65 -13.87
C HIS A 5 -11.02 -9.46 -13.61
N SER A 6 -10.64 -8.74 -12.56
CA SER A 6 -9.25 -8.57 -12.13
C SER A 6 -8.58 -9.86 -11.65
N PHE A 7 -9.34 -10.81 -11.09
CA PHE A 7 -8.79 -12.07 -10.58
C PHE A 7 -8.31 -12.97 -11.73
N GLN A 8 -9.02 -12.97 -12.86
CA GLN A 8 -8.67 -13.76 -14.05
C GLN A 8 -7.43 -13.25 -14.79
N MET A 9 -6.98 -12.03 -14.49
CA MET A 9 -5.78 -11.43 -15.09
C MET A 9 -4.51 -11.73 -14.29
N LEU A 10 -4.63 -12.37 -13.12
CA LEU A 10 -3.48 -12.78 -12.32
C LEU A 10 -2.81 -14.02 -12.92
N PRO A 11 -1.50 -14.23 -12.69
CA PRO A 11 -0.85 -15.50 -13.00
C PRO A 11 -1.51 -16.68 -12.26
N ASP A 12 -1.54 -17.84 -12.91
CA ASP A 12 -2.18 -19.06 -12.36
C ASP A 12 -1.65 -19.43 -10.97
N HIS A 13 -0.35 -19.25 -10.73
CA HIS A 13 0.26 -19.55 -9.42
C HIS A 13 -0.28 -18.63 -8.32
N LEU A 14 -0.42 -17.33 -8.61
CA LEU A 14 -0.96 -16.36 -7.65
C LEU A 14 -2.46 -16.60 -7.41
N GLN A 15 -3.23 -16.94 -8.46
CA GLN A 15 -4.63 -17.35 -8.31
C GLN A 15 -4.78 -18.60 -7.42
N ALA A 16 -3.89 -19.58 -7.59
CA ALA A 16 -3.89 -20.81 -6.79
C ALA A 16 -3.58 -20.52 -5.31
N VAL A 17 -2.56 -19.70 -5.03
CA VAL A 17 -2.21 -19.28 -3.67
C VAL A 17 -3.37 -18.54 -3.01
N ILE A 18 -3.97 -17.56 -3.69
CA ILE A 18 -5.14 -16.83 -3.18
C ILE A 18 -6.31 -17.79 -2.89
N SER A 19 -6.60 -18.71 -3.82
CA SER A 19 -7.71 -19.64 -3.66
C SER A 19 -7.50 -20.60 -2.49
N LYS A 20 -6.27 -21.08 -2.29
CA LYS A 20 -5.87 -21.93 -1.16
C LYS A 20 -6.07 -21.18 0.16
N ILE A 21 -5.44 -20.02 0.30
CA ILE A 21 -5.41 -19.22 1.53
C ILE A 21 -6.81 -18.76 1.93
N ARG A 22 -7.63 -18.36 0.96
CA ARG A 22 -9.01 -17.95 1.23
C ARG A 22 -9.87 -19.07 1.85
N GLN A 23 -9.60 -20.33 1.53
CA GLN A 23 -10.38 -21.47 2.02
C GLN A 23 -9.96 -21.92 3.42
N GLN A 24 -8.87 -21.38 3.95
CA GLN A 24 -8.38 -21.71 5.29
C GLN A 24 -9.10 -20.89 6.36
N HIS A 25 -8.93 -21.36 7.60
CA HIS A 25 -9.43 -20.71 8.80
C HIS A 25 -8.27 -20.27 9.69
N TYR A 26 -8.35 -19.05 10.21
CA TYR A 26 -7.26 -18.41 10.96
C TYR A 26 -7.75 -17.93 12.32
N ALA A 27 -7.08 -18.35 13.39
CA ALA A 27 -7.46 -18.00 14.76
C ALA A 27 -7.28 -16.50 15.04
N GLU A 28 -6.29 -15.88 14.38
CA GLU A 28 -5.95 -14.45 14.43
C GLU A 28 -7.07 -13.57 13.84
N LEU A 29 -7.89 -14.14 12.95
CA LEU A 29 -9.11 -13.53 12.41
C LEU A 29 -10.35 -13.82 13.30
N TYR A 30 -10.15 -14.41 14.48
CA TYR A 30 -11.17 -14.82 15.46
C TYR A 30 -12.18 -15.83 14.94
N GLU A 31 -11.72 -16.75 14.08
CA GLU A 31 -12.56 -17.80 13.54
C GLU A 31 -12.60 -18.99 14.51
N PRO A 32 -13.76 -19.31 15.11
CA PRO A 32 -13.86 -20.35 16.14
C PRO A 32 -13.61 -21.75 15.58
N GLU A 33 -13.73 -21.96 14.27
CA GLU A 33 -13.44 -23.22 13.58
C GLU A 33 -11.95 -23.42 13.28
N ALA A 34 -11.10 -22.42 13.51
CA ALA A 34 -9.66 -22.53 13.26
C ALA A 34 -9.02 -23.56 14.22
N ASP A 35 -8.34 -24.55 13.68
CA ASP A 35 -7.71 -25.64 14.45
C ASP A 35 -6.34 -25.26 15.04
N GLY A 36 -5.94 -23.99 14.92
CA GLY A 36 -4.67 -23.46 15.43
C GLY A 36 -3.42 -23.98 14.72
N THR A 37 -3.56 -24.78 13.66
CA THR A 37 -2.42 -25.35 12.93
C THR A 37 -1.94 -24.50 11.77
N THR A 38 -2.79 -23.60 11.26
CA THR A 38 -2.47 -22.72 10.13
C THR A 38 -2.23 -21.30 10.64
N SER A 39 -1.03 -20.76 10.40
CA SER A 39 -0.67 -19.40 10.81
C SER A 39 -1.11 -18.37 9.76
N LEU A 40 -1.75 -17.28 10.21
CA LEU A 40 -2.06 -16.14 9.33
C LEU A 40 -0.77 -15.53 8.76
N SER A 41 0.26 -15.33 9.60
CA SER A 41 1.55 -14.76 9.17
C SER A 41 2.20 -15.56 8.05
N GLU A 42 2.18 -16.90 8.13
CA GLU A 42 2.68 -17.77 7.06
C GLU A 42 1.89 -17.60 5.77
N ALA A 43 0.56 -17.50 5.86
CA ALA A 43 -0.30 -17.25 4.70
C ALA A 43 -0.04 -15.88 4.07
N LEU A 44 0.12 -14.82 4.87
CA LEU A 44 0.48 -13.49 4.38
C LEU A 44 1.82 -13.53 3.64
N ASN A 45 2.83 -14.21 4.20
CA ASN A 45 4.12 -14.37 3.55
C ASN A 45 4.02 -15.18 2.24
N GLU A 46 3.22 -16.25 2.20
CA GLU A 46 3.00 -17.05 0.99
C GLU A 46 2.38 -16.21 -0.15
N VAL A 47 1.41 -15.33 0.15
CA VAL A 47 0.87 -14.39 -0.84
C VAL A 47 1.95 -13.43 -1.33
N ILE A 48 2.70 -12.83 -0.42
CA ILE A 48 3.75 -11.85 -0.76
C ILE A 48 4.86 -12.50 -1.59
N GLU A 49 5.28 -13.72 -1.25
CA GLU A 49 6.25 -14.49 -2.04
C GLU A 49 5.72 -14.87 -3.42
N ALA A 50 4.42 -15.06 -3.58
CA ALA A 50 3.82 -15.31 -4.89
C ALA A 50 3.92 -14.10 -5.84
N PHE A 51 4.27 -12.90 -5.36
CA PHE A 51 4.61 -11.76 -6.24
C PHE A 51 6.00 -11.91 -6.90
N ASP A 52 6.85 -12.80 -6.39
CA ASP A 52 8.20 -13.00 -6.91
C ASP A 52 8.16 -13.69 -8.27
N THR A 53 7.95 -12.87 -9.29
CA THR A 53 8.26 -13.19 -10.67
C THR A 53 9.66 -12.72 -10.98
N ASN A 54 10.28 -13.24 -12.04
CA ASN A 54 11.63 -12.88 -12.51
C ASN A 54 11.90 -11.36 -12.75
N ASN A 55 10.97 -10.47 -12.38
CA ASN A 55 11.06 -9.02 -12.40
C ASN A 55 10.85 -8.41 -11.00
N HIS A 56 11.92 -8.44 -10.21
CA HIS A 56 12.10 -7.79 -8.91
C HIS A 56 11.56 -6.35 -8.80
N ILE A 57 11.65 -5.54 -9.87
CA ILE A 57 11.17 -4.14 -9.86
C ILE A 57 9.63 -4.08 -9.82
N SER A 58 8.95 -5.00 -10.51
CA SER A 58 7.48 -5.10 -10.51
C SER A 58 6.95 -5.51 -9.13
N CYS A 59 7.67 -6.44 -8.48
CA CYS A 59 7.39 -6.89 -7.13
C CYS A 59 7.50 -5.74 -6.11
N HIS A 60 8.60 -4.97 -6.13
CA HIS A 60 8.78 -3.82 -5.25
C HIS A 60 7.68 -2.78 -5.41
N ARG A 61 7.30 -2.45 -6.65
CA ARG A 61 6.19 -1.52 -6.91
C ARG A 61 4.87 -2.00 -6.32
N SER A 62 4.59 -3.29 -6.43
CA SER A 62 3.38 -3.89 -5.83
C SER A 62 3.34 -3.68 -4.33
N TYR A 63 4.47 -3.83 -3.63
CA TYR A 63 4.58 -3.59 -2.20
C TYR A 63 4.34 -2.13 -1.84
N VAL A 64 4.98 -1.18 -2.57
CA VAL A 64 4.77 0.25 -2.33
C VAL A 64 3.30 0.62 -2.56
N TRP A 65 2.66 0.01 -3.57
CA TRP A 65 1.25 0.26 -3.85
C TRP A 65 0.32 -0.27 -2.74
N MET A 66 0.56 -1.49 -2.24
CA MET A 66 -0.17 -1.99 -1.08
C MET A 66 0.05 -1.11 0.15
N ALA A 67 1.28 -0.68 0.41
CA ALA A 67 1.61 0.17 1.54
C ALA A 67 0.86 1.51 1.49
N LEU A 68 0.76 2.13 0.32
CA LEU A 68 -0.03 3.36 0.14
C LEU A 68 -1.52 3.11 0.47
N ILE A 69 -2.09 2.01 -0.01
CA ILE A 69 -3.50 1.66 0.24
C ILE A 69 -3.76 1.56 1.74
N PHE A 70 -2.92 0.82 2.48
CA PHE A 70 -3.08 0.68 3.93
C PHE A 70 -2.79 1.98 4.69
N THR A 71 -1.85 2.80 4.22
CA THR A 71 -1.59 4.14 4.79
C THR A 71 -2.82 5.04 4.70
N ILE A 72 -3.51 5.04 3.56
CA ILE A 72 -4.77 5.79 3.38
C ILE A 72 -5.86 5.20 4.28
N LEU A 73 -5.94 3.88 4.37
CA LEU A 73 -6.96 3.19 5.16
C LEU A 73 -6.82 3.46 6.66
N VAL A 74 -5.58 3.61 7.16
CA VAL A 74 -5.27 3.85 8.58
C VAL A 74 -5.30 5.33 8.96
N GLU A 75 -5.28 6.24 7.98
CA GLU A 75 -5.28 7.69 8.22
C GLU A 75 -6.41 8.15 9.16
N PRO A 76 -7.67 7.68 9.04
CA PRO A 76 -8.75 8.08 9.94
C PRO A 76 -8.51 7.67 11.40
N THR A 77 -7.82 6.55 11.64
CA THR A 77 -7.43 6.14 12.99
C THR A 77 -6.48 7.16 13.61
N ILE A 78 -5.46 7.58 12.85
CA ILE A 78 -4.52 8.62 13.32
C ILE A 78 -5.25 9.95 13.52
N GLU A 79 -6.17 10.32 12.61
CA GLU A 79 -6.98 11.52 12.74
C GLU A 79 -7.83 11.53 14.01
N TYR A 80 -8.45 10.40 14.35
CA TYR A 80 -9.28 10.28 15.54
C TYR A 80 -8.51 10.57 16.84
N TYR A 81 -7.27 10.06 16.95
CA TYR A 81 -6.45 10.26 18.15
C TYR A 81 -5.68 11.59 18.15
N GLN A 82 -5.35 12.10 16.97
CA GLN A 82 -4.65 13.37 16.80
C GLN A 82 -5.18 14.18 15.59
N PRO A 83 -6.33 14.86 15.73
CA PRO A 83 -6.91 15.63 14.62
C PRO A 83 -5.98 16.73 14.10
N SER A 84 -5.17 17.32 14.99
CA SER A 84 -4.21 18.38 14.67
C SER A 84 -3.04 17.93 13.78
N SER A 85 -2.84 16.63 13.59
CA SER A 85 -1.77 16.07 12.76
C SER A 85 -2.02 16.10 11.25
N LYS A 86 -3.14 16.69 10.79
CA LYS A 86 -3.57 16.68 9.39
C LYS A 86 -2.45 16.93 8.37
N TYR A 87 -1.64 17.98 8.58
CA TYR A 87 -0.55 18.31 7.65
C TYR A 87 0.60 17.31 7.70
N LEU A 88 0.93 16.76 8.88
CA LEU A 88 1.95 15.72 9.00
C LEU A 88 1.53 14.43 8.28
N ARG A 89 0.26 14.04 8.42
CA ARG A 89 -0.28 12.87 7.72
C ARG A 89 -0.22 13.04 6.21
N GLN A 90 -0.72 14.18 5.71
CA GLN A 90 -0.69 14.49 4.28
C GLN A 90 0.74 14.54 3.73
N ASP A 91 1.69 15.11 4.49
CA ASP A 91 3.09 15.14 4.07
C ASP A 91 3.69 13.74 3.96
N ILE A 92 3.36 12.82 4.87
CA ILE A 92 3.85 11.43 4.81
C ILE A 92 3.24 10.71 3.61
N ILE A 93 1.94 10.87 3.36
CA ILE A 93 1.27 10.32 2.17
C ILE A 93 1.93 10.86 0.90
N ASN A 94 2.13 12.17 0.79
CA ASN A 94 2.78 12.81 -0.36
C ASN A 94 4.22 12.29 -0.59
N LEU A 95 4.94 11.95 0.49
CA LEU A 95 6.28 11.36 0.41
C LEU A 95 6.25 9.93 -0.13
N ILE A 96 5.27 9.11 0.28
CA ILE A 96 5.06 7.76 -0.28
C ILE A 96 4.71 7.86 -1.77
N GLU A 97 3.80 8.77 -2.14
CA GLU A 97 3.46 9.04 -3.54
C GLU A 97 4.70 9.44 -4.36
N SER A 98 5.53 10.35 -3.84
CA SER A 98 6.78 10.72 -4.49
C SER A 98 7.75 9.55 -4.58
N GLY A 99 7.80 8.68 -3.57
CA GLY A 99 8.57 7.45 -3.58
C GLY A 99 8.16 6.50 -4.71
N ILE A 100 6.85 6.36 -4.97
CA ILE A 100 6.33 5.63 -6.14
C ILE A 100 6.82 6.28 -7.44
N GLU A 101 6.69 7.60 -7.58
CA GLU A 101 7.17 8.31 -8.77
C GLU A 101 8.68 8.13 -8.99
N LYS A 102 9.46 8.15 -7.92
CA LYS A 102 10.93 8.01 -7.97
C LYS A 102 11.36 6.57 -8.26
N SER A 103 10.64 5.56 -7.78
CA SER A 103 10.90 4.15 -8.09
C SER A 103 10.70 3.87 -9.60
N PHE A 104 9.74 4.53 -10.23
CA PHE A 104 9.57 4.51 -11.70
C PHE A 104 10.74 5.16 -12.46
N ASN A 105 11.37 6.17 -11.86
CA ASN A 105 12.40 6.97 -12.51
C ASN A 105 13.83 6.55 -12.17
N LYS A 106 14.02 5.47 -11.38
CA LYS A 106 15.34 5.03 -10.85
C LYS A 106 16.11 6.17 -10.16
N SER A 107 15.39 7.09 -9.52
CA SER A 107 16.00 8.19 -8.76
C SER A 107 16.08 7.84 -7.27
N ASN A 108 17.10 8.35 -6.59
CA ASN A 108 17.32 8.07 -5.18
C ASN A 108 16.20 8.64 -4.28
N THR A 109 15.70 7.84 -3.35
CA THR A 109 14.65 8.18 -2.36
C THR A 109 15.22 8.50 -0.97
N SER A 110 16.54 8.37 -0.75
CA SER A 110 17.13 8.46 0.60
C SER A 110 16.81 9.77 1.35
N SER A 111 16.81 10.92 0.67
CA SER A 111 16.49 12.21 1.30
C SER A 111 15.05 12.28 1.80
N ASP A 112 14.12 11.70 1.04
CA ASP A 112 12.69 11.71 1.34
C ASP A 112 12.39 10.77 2.51
N ILE A 113 13.06 9.61 2.53
CA ILE A 113 12.97 8.64 3.63
C ILE A 113 13.41 9.29 4.94
N ILE A 114 14.51 10.06 4.93
CA ILE A 114 15.00 10.77 6.13
C ILE A 114 13.97 11.82 6.58
N LEU A 115 13.44 12.62 5.64
CA LEU A 115 12.43 13.64 5.96
C LEU A 115 11.14 13.01 6.51
N ALA A 116 10.70 11.90 5.93
CA ALA A 116 9.51 11.19 6.38
C ALA A 116 9.67 10.63 7.79
N LYS A 117 10.82 10.00 8.09
CA LYS A 117 11.16 9.52 9.44
C LYS A 117 11.11 10.64 10.47
N GLN A 118 11.64 11.82 10.14
CA GLN A 118 11.57 12.98 11.03
C GLN A 118 10.12 13.45 11.29
N LYS A 119 9.25 13.40 10.28
CA LYS A 119 7.82 13.73 10.42
C LYS A 119 7.06 12.70 11.27
N ILE A 120 7.39 11.41 11.11
CA ILE A 120 6.85 10.33 11.95
C ILE A 120 7.28 10.51 13.41
N ASP A 121 8.55 10.84 13.65
CA ASP A 121 9.05 11.12 15.01
C ASP A 121 8.35 12.32 15.65
N GLN A 122 8.01 13.34 14.86
CA GLN A 122 7.20 14.46 15.33
C GLN A 122 5.80 14.00 15.71
N LEU A 123 5.16 13.18 14.86
CA LEU A 123 3.83 12.63 15.09
C LEU A 123 3.76 11.82 16.40
N LYS A 124 4.73 10.93 16.63
CA LYS A 124 4.84 10.11 17.86
C LYS A 124 4.95 10.94 19.13
N LYS A 125 5.56 12.13 19.06
CA LYS A 125 5.77 13.02 20.20
C LYS A 125 4.56 13.93 20.48
N MET A 126 3.57 13.98 19.60
CA MET A 126 2.40 14.84 19.81
C MET A 126 1.55 14.31 20.98
N PRO A 127 1.02 15.20 21.84
CA PRO A 127 0.18 14.77 22.95
C PRO A 127 -1.15 14.23 22.44
N LEU A 128 -1.51 13.02 22.84
CA LEU A 128 -2.81 12.43 22.53
C LEU A 128 -3.97 13.29 23.05
N SER A 129 -5.10 13.29 22.33
CA SER A 129 -6.31 13.92 22.82
C SER A 129 -6.69 13.38 24.20
N LYS A 130 -7.01 14.28 25.14
CA LYS A 130 -7.24 13.96 26.56
C LYS A 130 -8.40 12.97 26.79
N GLU A 131 -9.28 12.81 25.81
CA GLU A 131 -10.49 11.98 25.87
C GLU A 131 -10.22 10.48 25.61
N ASN A 132 -9.04 10.11 25.10
CA ASN A 132 -8.79 8.80 24.50
C ASN A 132 -7.55 8.10 25.13
N LYS A 133 -7.58 7.61 26.38
CA LYS A 133 -6.32 7.37 27.15
C LYS A 133 -5.73 5.96 27.38
N LEU A 134 -6.43 4.82 27.28
CA LEU A 134 -5.82 3.53 27.69
C LEU A 134 -5.81 2.40 26.63
N PRO A 135 -6.94 1.91 26.08
CA PRO A 135 -6.92 1.00 24.90
C PRO A 135 -6.45 1.70 23.62
N SER A 136 -6.41 3.02 23.65
CA SER A 136 -6.16 3.96 22.56
C SER A 136 -4.71 4.12 22.15
N ILE A 137 -3.76 3.88 23.07
CA ILE A 137 -2.33 4.07 22.78
C ILE A 137 -1.81 2.98 21.84
N GLN A 138 -2.21 1.73 22.03
CA GLN A 138 -1.81 0.64 21.15
C GLN A 138 -2.32 0.87 19.73
N VAL A 139 -3.63 1.13 19.59
CA VAL A 139 -4.27 1.46 18.30
C VAL A 139 -3.53 2.61 17.59
N TRP A 140 -3.20 3.66 18.35
CA TRP A 140 -2.46 4.81 17.85
C TRP A 140 -1.05 4.46 17.39
N LEU A 141 -0.31 3.70 18.20
CA LEU A 141 1.08 3.34 17.90
C LEU A 141 1.16 2.41 16.69
N GLU A 142 0.29 1.41 16.59
CA GLU A 142 0.23 0.51 15.44
C GLU A 142 -0.21 1.26 14.17
N ALA A 143 -1.12 2.23 14.28
CA ALA A 143 -1.49 3.08 13.16
C ALA A 143 -0.32 3.96 12.66
N ILE A 144 0.47 4.52 13.57
CA ILE A 144 1.71 5.22 13.20
C ILE A 144 2.75 4.25 12.64
N ASP A 145 2.84 3.04 13.18
CA ASP A 145 3.78 2.04 12.68
C ASP A 145 3.50 1.72 11.22
N VAL A 146 2.23 1.60 10.80
CA VAL A 146 1.88 1.49 9.37
C VAL A 146 2.47 2.63 8.53
N PHE A 147 2.42 3.89 9.01
CA PHE A 147 3.05 5.03 8.34
C PHE A 147 4.58 4.88 8.28
N GLU A 148 5.22 4.38 9.33
CA GLU A 148 6.65 4.12 9.37
C GLU A 148 7.08 3.00 8.43
N GLN A 149 6.37 1.88 8.44
CA GLN A 149 6.63 0.77 7.56
C GLN A 149 6.39 1.17 6.10
N ALA A 150 5.37 1.99 5.79
CA ALA A 150 5.13 2.46 4.43
C ALA A 150 6.31 3.27 3.85
N ILE A 151 7.04 4.00 4.69
CA ILE A 151 8.29 4.66 4.30
C ILE A 151 9.42 3.66 4.12
N ARG A 152 9.53 2.65 4.99
CA ARG A 152 10.51 1.57 4.85
C ARG A 152 10.30 0.77 3.57
N VAL A 153 9.06 0.62 3.10
CA VAL A 153 8.76 -0.07 1.82
C VAL A 153 9.40 0.62 0.61
N LEU A 154 9.73 1.91 0.70
CA LEU A 154 10.47 2.61 -0.37
C LEU A 154 11.91 2.14 -0.54
N ASP A 155 12.51 1.54 0.50
CA ASP A 155 13.80 0.87 0.43
C ASP A 155 13.60 -0.57 -0.04
N TYR A 156 14.22 -0.91 -1.17
CA TYR A 156 14.05 -2.20 -1.85
C TYR A 156 14.38 -3.38 -0.93
N GLU A 157 15.46 -3.28 -0.15
CA GLU A 157 15.92 -4.35 0.75
C GLU A 157 15.00 -4.53 1.96
N GLN A 158 14.25 -3.49 2.32
CA GLN A 158 13.34 -3.48 3.46
C GLN A 158 11.88 -3.72 3.05
N ALA A 159 11.59 -3.79 1.75
CA ALA A 159 10.23 -3.73 1.27
C ALA A 159 9.36 -4.93 1.68
N LYS A 160 9.88 -6.15 1.53
CA LYS A 160 9.18 -7.38 1.95
C LYS A 160 8.90 -7.40 3.46
N PRO A 161 9.90 -7.23 4.36
CA PRO A 161 9.60 -7.23 5.80
C PRO A 161 8.66 -6.08 6.18
N ALA A 162 8.84 -4.88 5.61
CA ALA A 162 7.98 -3.75 5.94
C ALA A 162 6.52 -3.94 5.49
N ILE A 163 6.25 -4.55 4.32
CA ILE A 163 4.85 -4.81 3.92
C ILE A 163 4.21 -5.87 4.82
N LEU A 164 4.96 -6.88 5.29
CA LEU A 164 4.44 -7.87 6.22
C LEU A 164 4.08 -7.24 7.58
N GLU A 165 4.92 -6.32 8.09
CA GLU A 165 4.62 -5.55 9.31
C GLU A 165 3.37 -4.65 9.14
N ILE A 166 3.15 -4.06 7.97
CA ILE A 166 1.89 -3.33 7.68
C ILE A 166 0.69 -4.27 7.77
N LEU A 167 0.78 -5.45 7.14
CA LEU A 167 -0.29 -6.42 7.13
C LEU A 167 -0.59 -6.95 8.53
N ASP A 168 0.45 -7.20 9.34
CA ASP A 168 0.31 -7.61 10.73
C ASP A 168 -0.45 -6.54 11.54
N ASN A 169 0.05 -5.30 11.55
CA ASN A 169 -0.59 -4.17 12.24
C ASN A 169 -2.07 -3.95 11.83
N CYS A 170 -2.40 -4.20 10.57
CA CYS A 170 -3.74 -3.95 10.02
C CYS A 170 -4.70 -5.14 10.17
N LEU A 171 -4.23 -6.38 10.01
CA LEU A 171 -5.08 -7.58 9.94
C LEU A 171 -5.14 -8.32 11.28
N GLU A 172 -4.04 -8.36 12.01
CA GLU A 172 -3.94 -8.98 13.34
C GLU A 172 -3.91 -7.94 14.47
N GLY A 173 -3.33 -6.77 14.19
CA GLY A 173 -3.31 -5.63 15.09
C GLY A 173 -4.64 -4.87 15.15
N TYR A 174 -4.54 -3.67 15.72
CA TYR A 174 -5.62 -2.76 16.05
C TYR A 174 -5.59 -1.50 15.19
N ALA A 175 -4.64 -1.36 14.26
CA ALA A 175 -4.50 -0.15 13.44
C ALA A 175 -5.79 0.26 12.71
N LEU A 176 -6.62 -0.71 12.31
CA LEU A 176 -7.91 -0.51 11.62
C LEU A 176 -9.14 -0.95 12.43
N PHE A 177 -8.94 -1.35 13.69
CA PHE A 177 -9.86 -2.06 14.58
C PHE A 177 -11.30 -2.33 14.04
N PRO A 178 -11.49 -3.39 13.24
CA PRO A 178 -12.78 -3.65 12.60
C PRO A 178 -13.71 -4.56 13.43
N GLY A 179 -13.30 -4.96 14.66
CA GLY A 179 -13.96 -6.01 15.44
C GLY A 179 -13.76 -7.41 14.82
N SER A 180 -14.25 -8.47 15.48
CA SER A 180 -13.98 -9.85 15.04
C SER A 180 -14.54 -10.16 13.65
N GLN A 181 -15.80 -9.83 13.40
CA GLN A 181 -16.42 -10.03 12.09
C GLN A 181 -15.72 -9.22 10.98
N GLY A 182 -15.27 -8.02 11.31
CA GLY A 182 -14.63 -7.14 10.33
C GLY A 182 -13.19 -7.52 9.99
N ARG A 183 -12.51 -8.35 10.80
CA ARG A 183 -11.15 -8.83 10.48
C ARG A 183 -11.14 -9.77 9.29
N ARG A 184 -12.05 -10.74 9.25
CA ARG A 184 -12.17 -11.64 8.10
C ARG A 184 -12.56 -10.89 6.84
N ASP A 185 -13.49 -9.94 6.93
CA ASP A 185 -13.87 -9.10 5.79
C ASP A 185 -12.69 -8.24 5.29
N LEU A 186 -11.89 -7.69 6.19
CA LEU A 186 -10.68 -6.92 5.85
C LEU A 186 -9.61 -7.80 5.19
N PHE A 187 -9.41 -9.02 5.69
CA PHE A 187 -8.52 -10.01 5.10
C PHE A 187 -8.99 -10.42 3.70
N ASP A 188 -10.26 -10.79 3.53
CA ASP A 188 -10.85 -11.15 2.24
C ASP A 188 -10.76 -9.98 1.25
N TRP A 189 -11.00 -8.74 1.72
CA TRP A 189 -10.80 -7.54 0.92
C TRP A 189 -9.34 -7.37 0.50
N TRP A 190 -8.39 -7.51 1.41
CA TRP A 190 -6.97 -7.42 1.05
C TRP A 190 -6.63 -8.46 -0.03
N LEU A 191 -7.04 -9.70 0.17
CA LEU A 191 -6.71 -10.83 -0.68
C LEU A 191 -7.38 -10.76 -2.07
N LEU A 192 -8.64 -10.33 -2.14
CA LEU A 192 -9.43 -10.32 -3.38
C LEU A 192 -9.41 -8.97 -4.11
N ASN A 193 -8.96 -7.90 -3.45
CA ASN A 193 -9.09 -6.54 -3.95
C ASN A 193 -7.73 -5.85 -4.02
N VAL A 194 -6.99 -5.83 -2.91
CA VAL A 194 -5.70 -5.13 -2.82
C VAL A 194 -4.61 -5.89 -3.53
N VAL A 195 -4.47 -7.20 -3.28
CA VAL A 195 -3.48 -8.06 -3.92
C VAL A 195 -3.61 -8.01 -5.46
N PRO A 196 -4.80 -8.24 -6.06
CA PRO A 196 -4.92 -8.13 -7.51
C PRO A 196 -4.70 -6.71 -8.04
N ALA A 197 -5.12 -5.68 -7.30
CA ALA A 197 -4.91 -4.29 -7.71
C ALA A 197 -3.42 -3.94 -7.77
N SER A 198 -2.65 -4.36 -6.77
CA SER A 198 -1.22 -4.09 -6.70
C SER A 198 -0.44 -4.88 -7.74
N TRP A 199 -0.86 -6.10 -8.06
CA TRP A 199 -0.27 -6.87 -9.16
C TRP A 199 -0.54 -6.23 -10.52
N LEU A 200 -1.80 -5.88 -10.79
CA LEU A 200 -2.22 -5.32 -12.08
C LEU A 200 -1.76 -3.88 -12.29
N TRP A 201 -1.12 -3.28 -11.30
CA TRP A 201 -0.62 -1.91 -11.37
C TRP A 201 0.23 -1.62 -12.61
N ASP A 202 1.17 -2.50 -12.94
CA ASP A 202 2.03 -2.36 -14.12
C ASP A 202 1.24 -2.49 -15.46
N TYR A 203 0.00 -3.00 -15.41
CA TYR A 203 -0.88 -3.19 -16.55
C TYR A 203 -1.93 -2.08 -16.73
N PHE A 204 -2.15 -1.24 -15.72
CA PHE A 204 -3.10 -0.13 -15.81
C PHE A 204 -2.54 0.97 -16.73
N LYS A 205 -3.02 0.96 -17.98
CA LYS A 205 -2.68 1.96 -18.99
C LYS A 205 -3.57 3.20 -18.91
N SER A 206 -4.74 3.09 -18.28
CA SER A 206 -5.73 4.15 -18.19
C SER A 206 -6.44 4.19 -16.83
N LEU A 207 -7.06 5.34 -16.52
CA LEU A 207 -7.85 5.53 -15.31
C LEU A 207 -9.16 4.71 -15.29
N ASP A 208 -9.62 4.25 -16.45
CA ASP A 208 -10.83 3.45 -16.56
C ASP A 208 -10.60 2.01 -16.09
N ASP A 209 -9.38 1.49 -16.22
CA ASP A 209 -9.00 0.16 -15.74
C ASP A 209 -9.06 0.08 -14.20
N LEU A 210 -8.95 1.22 -13.51
CA LEU A 210 -9.01 1.33 -12.05
C LEU A 210 -10.43 1.34 -11.50
N LYS A 211 -11.44 1.69 -12.32
CA LYS A 211 -12.85 1.60 -11.92
C LYS A 211 -13.29 0.15 -11.70
N ILE A 212 -12.55 -0.79 -12.29
CA ILE A 212 -12.75 -2.23 -12.15
C ILE A 212 -12.27 -2.73 -10.79
N LEU A 213 -11.38 -1.99 -10.11
CA LEU A 213 -10.87 -2.40 -8.81
C LEU A 213 -12.01 -2.41 -7.79
N PRO A 214 -12.17 -3.47 -6.99
CA PRO A 214 -13.27 -3.58 -6.02
C PRO A 214 -13.00 -2.84 -4.68
N LEU A 215 -12.35 -1.68 -4.68
CA LEU A 215 -12.03 -0.94 -3.45
C LEU A 215 -13.22 -0.07 -2.94
N PRO A 216 -13.27 0.30 -1.64
CA PRO A 216 -14.20 1.30 -1.11
C PRO A 216 -14.12 2.64 -1.87
N THR A 217 -15.25 3.35 -2.02
CA THR A 217 -15.36 4.56 -2.87
C THR A 217 -14.41 5.68 -2.46
N GLU A 218 -14.16 5.85 -1.17
CA GLU A 218 -13.26 6.86 -0.60
C GLU A 218 -11.80 6.55 -0.97
N ILE A 219 -11.39 5.30 -0.75
CA ILE A 219 -10.06 4.79 -1.09
C ILE A 219 -9.85 4.86 -2.61
N LYS A 220 -10.86 4.44 -3.40
CA LYS A 220 -10.86 4.59 -4.86
C LYS A 220 -10.61 6.04 -5.27
N ARG A 221 -11.34 7.00 -4.71
CA ARG A 221 -11.19 8.41 -5.06
C ARG A 221 -9.79 8.91 -4.78
N HIS A 222 -9.23 8.57 -3.62
CA HIS A 222 -7.87 8.97 -3.26
C HIS A 222 -6.84 8.31 -4.16
N LEU A 223 -6.88 6.98 -4.32
CA LEU A 223 -5.97 6.25 -5.21
C LEU A 223 -6.06 6.72 -6.65
N ILE A 224 -7.27 6.97 -7.18
CA ILE A 224 -7.48 7.56 -8.51
C ILE A 224 -6.84 8.95 -8.59
N SER A 225 -6.89 9.76 -7.54
CA SER A 225 -6.23 11.07 -7.49
C SER A 225 -4.71 10.94 -7.53
N VAL A 226 -4.14 10.06 -6.70
CA VAL A 226 -2.69 9.74 -6.70
C VAL A 226 -2.26 9.25 -8.07
N LEU A 227 -3.00 8.31 -8.64
CA LEU A 227 -2.82 7.78 -9.98
C LEU A 227 -2.84 8.83 -11.07
N ARG A 228 -3.81 9.76 -11.03
CA ARG A 228 -3.85 10.89 -11.96
C ARG A 228 -2.59 11.73 -11.84
N SER A 229 -2.14 12.01 -10.62
CA SER A 229 -0.92 12.77 -10.36
C SER A 229 0.31 12.07 -10.95
N ILE A 230 0.48 10.77 -10.65
CA ILE A 230 1.58 9.95 -11.16
C ILE A 230 1.54 9.85 -12.68
N HIS A 231 0.38 9.50 -13.27
CA HIS A 231 0.22 9.34 -14.71
C HIS A 231 0.45 10.66 -15.45
N ALA A 232 -0.10 11.77 -14.96
CA ALA A 232 0.12 13.09 -15.55
C ALA A 232 1.61 13.41 -15.61
N LYS A 233 2.34 13.21 -14.50
CA LYS A 233 3.79 13.47 -14.40
C LYS A 233 4.63 12.54 -15.28
N ILE A 234 4.25 11.26 -15.41
CA ILE A 234 4.92 10.32 -16.33
C ILE A 234 4.73 10.76 -17.78
N THR A 235 3.50 11.14 -18.16
CA THR A 235 3.17 11.57 -19.53
C THR A 235 3.86 12.89 -19.88
N THR A 236 3.85 13.89 -18.99
CA THR A 236 4.56 15.17 -19.25
C THR A 236 6.05 14.94 -19.48
N LYS A 237 6.68 14.07 -18.68
CA LYS A 237 8.12 13.79 -18.77
C LYS A 237 8.50 13.04 -20.05
N LYS A 238 7.59 12.24 -20.60
CA LYS A 238 7.76 11.56 -21.90
C LYS A 238 7.69 12.57 -23.05
N GLU A 239 6.76 13.52 -22.99
CA GLU A 239 6.64 14.62 -23.94
C GLU A 239 7.85 15.58 -23.89
N THR A 240 8.38 15.88 -22.70
CA THR A 240 9.60 16.71 -22.54
C THR A 240 10.85 16.02 -23.10
N ARG A 241 10.96 14.68 -22.95
CA ARG A 241 12.07 13.92 -23.54
C ARG A 241 12.00 13.86 -25.06
N LEU A 242 10.80 13.72 -25.64
CA LEU A 242 10.59 13.73 -27.09
C LEU A 242 10.89 15.11 -27.70
N THR A 243 10.50 16.20 -27.04
CA THR A 243 10.80 17.58 -27.50
C THR A 243 12.29 17.93 -27.42
N ASN A 244 13.00 17.43 -26.41
CA ASN A 244 14.45 17.63 -26.30
C ASN A 244 15.24 16.81 -27.35
N GLN A 245 14.81 15.58 -27.67
CA GLN A 245 15.43 14.78 -28.73
C GLN A 245 15.25 15.39 -30.12
N VAL A 246 14.08 15.98 -30.42
CA VAL A 246 13.85 16.69 -31.70
C VAL A 246 14.72 17.95 -31.80
N SER A 247 14.92 18.67 -30.69
CA SER A 247 15.76 19.87 -30.65
C SER A 247 17.26 19.57 -30.84
N GLU A 248 17.76 18.44 -30.32
CA GLU A 248 19.17 18.02 -30.51
C GLU A 248 19.47 17.51 -31.94
N THR A 249 18.49 16.92 -32.62
CA THR A 249 18.64 16.52 -34.04
C THR A 249 18.50 17.67 -35.04
N SER A 250 18.20 18.88 -34.57
CA SER A 250 17.94 20.07 -35.41
C SER A 250 19.12 21.05 -35.50
N LEU A 251 20.27 20.74 -34.87
CA LEU A 251 21.46 21.57 -35.00
C LEU A 251 22.09 21.36 -36.39
N PRO A 252 22.27 22.42 -37.21
CA PRO A 252 22.98 22.28 -38.47
C PRO A 252 24.43 21.90 -38.17
N GLN A 253 24.92 20.83 -38.79
CA GLN A 253 26.35 20.56 -38.83
C GLN A 253 27.04 21.72 -39.55
N VAL A 254 27.89 22.45 -38.83
CA VAL A 254 28.78 23.49 -39.37
C VAL A 254 30.00 22.83 -39.98
#